data_AF-A0A0C3AKZ7-F1
#
_entry.id   AF-A0A0C3AKZ7-F1
#
_cell.length_a   1.000
_cell.length_b   1.000
_cell.length_c   1.000
_cell.angle_alpha   90.00
_cell.angle_beta   90.00
_cell.angle_gamma   90.00
#
_symmetry.space_group_name_H-M   'P 1'
#
loop_
_entity.id
_entity.type
_entity.pdbx_description
1 polymer ?
#
loop_
_entity_poly.entity_id
_entity_poly.type
_entity_poly.pdbx_seq_one_letter_code
_entity_poly.pdbx_strand_id
1 'polypeptide(L)'
;MTTNRRVPGPILKGEVANEISGQFKQMIIEEPALVSAGQSLDELELEESRRTWTIPVHHLPIEILSIIFVHIARINWKSPFVLGRVCRYWRESVLQTPEAWSMVKLNRIKPGLPISTILTRSEPYPVDLVIINYYDYHVLDLIPKLNRRIKYMSVIYQTFQTDHPFTQLTTLVLIRPG
;
A
#
# COMPACT_ATOMS: atom_id res chain seq x y z
N MET A 1 11.73 8.81 -31.49
CA MET A 1 11.29 10.11 -30.96
C MET A 1 9.83 9.99 -30.55
N THR A 2 9.55 9.73 -29.27
CA THR A 2 8.18 9.78 -28.71
C THR A 2 8.28 10.39 -27.32
N THR A 3 7.50 11.44 -27.11
CA THR A 3 7.63 12.39 -26.00
C THR A 3 6.95 11.82 -24.76
N ASN A 4 7.69 11.61 -23.68
CA ASN A 4 7.14 11.18 -22.40
C ASN A 4 6.44 12.38 -21.73
N ARG A 5 5.13 12.54 -21.95
CA ARG A 5 4.34 13.59 -21.33
C ARG A 5 4.18 13.29 -19.84
N ARG A 6 4.91 14.05 -19.02
CA ARG A 6 4.86 14.07 -17.56
C ARG A 6 3.47 14.57 -17.13
N VAL A 7 2.60 13.68 -16.65
CA VAL A 7 1.31 14.07 -16.04
C VAL A 7 1.55 14.43 -14.57
N PRO A 8 1.25 15.65 -14.11
CA PRO A 8 1.37 16.02 -12.70
C PRO A 8 0.28 15.31 -11.89
N GLY A 9 0.67 14.61 -10.83
CA GLY A 9 -0.26 14.07 -9.85
C GLY A 9 -0.92 15.18 -9.02
N PRO A 10 -2.11 14.94 -8.43
CA PRO A 10 -2.84 15.96 -7.70
C PRO A 10 -2.06 16.40 -6.45
N ILE A 11 -1.98 17.71 -6.27
CA ILE A 11 -1.40 18.36 -5.10
C ILE A 11 -2.39 18.17 -3.95
N LEU A 12 -2.08 17.29 -3.00
CA LEU A 12 -2.84 17.18 -1.75
C LEU A 12 -2.29 18.22 -0.76
N LYS A 13 -3.19 18.99 -0.15
CA LYS A 13 -2.90 20.04 0.83
C LYS A 13 -2.06 19.49 2.00
N GLY A 14 -1.12 20.30 2.49
CA GLY A 14 -0.08 19.92 3.45
C GLY A 14 -0.56 19.34 4.79
N GLU A 15 -1.85 19.46 5.12
CA GLU A 15 -2.46 18.92 6.33
C GLU A 15 -2.36 17.39 6.41
N VAL A 16 -2.53 16.68 5.29
CA VAL A 16 -2.47 15.20 5.25
C VAL A 16 -1.03 14.69 5.41
N ALA A 17 -0.05 15.46 4.95
CA ALA A 17 1.37 15.12 5.11
C ALA A 17 1.82 15.26 6.57
N ASN A 18 1.28 16.26 7.27
CA ASN A 18 1.58 16.51 8.68
C ASN A 18 0.95 15.44 9.60
N GLU A 19 -0.25 14.95 9.27
CA GLU A 19 -0.93 13.91 10.04
C GLU A 19 -0.19 12.56 9.96
N ILE A 20 0.32 12.20 8.77
CA ILE A 20 1.13 10.99 8.58
C ILE A 20 2.47 11.10 9.33
N SER A 21 3.11 12.28 9.32
CA SER A 21 4.34 12.51 10.08
C SER A 21 4.12 12.46 11.59
N GLY A 22 2.93 12.85 12.07
CA GLY A 22 2.56 12.79 13.48
C GLY A 22 2.40 11.36 13.99
N GLN A 23 1.78 10.47 13.20
CA GLN A 23 1.57 9.08 13.61
C GLN A 23 2.87 8.28 13.76
N PHE A 24 3.90 8.58 12.96
CA PHE A 24 5.21 7.93 13.10
C PHE A 24 5.98 8.36 14.36
N LYS A 25 5.75 9.58 14.87
CA LYS A 25 6.39 10.06 16.12
C LYS A 25 5.84 9.37 17.37
N GLN A 26 4.56 9.00 17.36
CA GLN A 26 3.91 8.39 18.53
C GLN A 26 4.38 6.94 18.80
N MET A 27 5.03 6.30 17.81
CA MET A 27 5.49 4.91 17.90
C MET A 27 6.90 4.76 18.52
N ILE A 28 7.55 5.87 18.91
CA ILE A 28 8.90 5.88 19.50
C ILE A 28 8.88 6.59 20.86
N ILE A 29 8.37 5.96 21.93
CA ILE A 29 8.66 6.28 23.35
C ILE A 29 8.39 4.95 24.11
N GLU A 30 9.26 4.35 24.94
CA GLU A 30 9.90 4.87 26.16
C GLU A 30 11.21 4.10 26.48
N GLU A 31 12.34 4.82 26.63
CA GLU A 31 13.48 4.36 27.44
C GLU A 31 13.45 5.13 28.78
N PRO A 32 13.46 4.45 29.94
CA PRO A 32 13.47 5.13 31.23
C PRO A 32 14.88 5.58 31.64
N ALA A 33 14.91 6.71 32.33
CA ALA A 33 16.10 7.50 32.65
C ALA A 33 16.94 6.95 33.83
N LEU A 34 18.26 6.84 33.56
CA LEU A 34 19.43 7.27 34.36
C LEU A 34 19.68 6.72 35.78
N VAL A 35 20.89 6.15 36.03
CA VAL A 35 21.70 6.49 37.23
C VAL A 35 23.21 6.47 36.92
N SER A 36 23.76 7.70 36.83
CA SER A 36 25.12 8.23 37.04
C SER A 36 26.30 7.30 37.39
N ALA A 37 27.38 7.34 36.56
CA ALA A 37 28.79 7.57 36.96
C ALA A 37 29.84 7.33 35.82
N GLY A 38 29.65 7.88 34.61
CA GLY A 38 30.54 7.62 33.46
C GLY A 38 30.71 8.77 32.43
N GLN A 39 30.46 10.01 32.84
CA GLN A 39 30.06 11.16 31.99
C GLN A 39 31.07 11.73 30.96
N SER A 40 32.08 11.00 30.48
CA SER A 40 32.95 11.55 29.41
C SER A 40 33.31 10.59 28.27
N LEU A 41 33.31 9.29 28.51
CA LEU A 41 33.46 8.28 27.45
C LEU A 41 32.10 7.86 26.88
N ASP A 42 31.09 7.73 27.75
CA ASP A 42 29.72 7.36 27.35
C ASP A 42 29.05 8.43 26.49
N GLU A 43 29.34 9.72 26.67
CA GLU A 43 28.63 10.79 25.95
C GLU A 43 29.07 10.87 24.47
N LEU A 44 30.33 10.53 24.18
CA LEU A 44 30.82 10.40 22.81
C LEU A 44 30.31 9.12 22.14
N GLU A 45 30.30 7.98 22.86
CA GLU A 45 29.71 6.72 22.36
C GLU A 45 28.19 6.80 22.18
N LEU A 46 27.48 7.53 23.03
CA LEU A 46 26.04 7.79 22.91
C LEU A 46 25.75 8.78 21.77
N GLU A 47 26.56 9.81 21.57
CA GLU A 47 26.43 10.68 20.39
C GLU A 47 26.74 9.93 19.09
N GLU A 48 27.75 9.06 19.08
CA GLU A 48 28.11 8.23 17.94
C GLU A 48 27.02 7.17 17.67
N SER A 49 26.42 6.60 18.71
CA SER A 49 25.22 5.74 18.65
C SER A 49 23.98 6.48 18.14
N ARG A 50 23.81 7.77 18.47
CA ARG A 50 22.71 8.63 17.97
C ARG A 50 22.94 9.08 16.53
N ARG A 51 24.20 9.27 16.11
CA ARG A 51 24.58 9.58 14.71
C ARG A 51 24.53 8.34 13.81
N THR A 52 24.77 7.15 14.36
CA THR A 52 24.64 5.87 13.64
C THR A 52 23.20 5.39 13.52
N TRP A 53 22.26 5.87 14.35
CA TRP A 53 20.84 5.52 14.23
C TRP A 53 20.15 6.13 13.00
N THR A 54 20.76 7.14 12.37
CA THR A 54 20.36 7.54 11.02
C THR A 54 21.03 6.66 9.99
N ILE A 55 20.85 5.33 10.07
CA ILE A 55 21.08 4.47 8.91
C ILE A 55 20.16 5.02 7.84
N PRO A 56 20.70 5.59 6.75
CA PRO A 56 19.83 6.14 5.74
C PRO A 56 18.94 5.01 5.22
N VAL A 57 17.64 5.27 5.12
CA VAL A 57 16.64 4.26 4.74
C VAL A 57 16.97 3.57 3.39
N HIS A 58 17.85 4.16 2.58
CA HIS A 58 18.40 3.56 1.35
C HIS A 58 19.38 2.39 1.57
N HIS A 59 19.81 2.10 2.79
CA HIS A 59 20.61 0.92 3.11
C HIS A 59 19.76 -0.31 3.48
N LEU A 60 18.45 -0.13 3.63
CA LEU A 60 17.57 -1.25 3.94
C LEU A 60 17.45 -2.13 2.69
N PRO A 61 17.69 -3.46 2.79
CA PRO A 61 17.48 -4.36 1.66
C PRO A 61 16.03 -4.30 1.15
N ILE A 62 15.85 -4.53 -0.14
CA ILE A 62 14.54 -4.45 -0.79
C ILE A 62 13.55 -5.46 -0.22
N GLU A 63 14.04 -6.59 0.28
CA GLU A 63 13.25 -7.64 0.91
C GLU A 63 12.58 -7.11 2.17
N ILE A 64 13.32 -6.36 3.00
CA ILE A 64 12.80 -5.76 4.23
C ILE A 64 11.82 -4.64 3.90
N LEU A 65 12.14 -3.80 2.91
CA LEU A 65 11.20 -2.77 2.44
C LEU A 65 9.92 -3.39 1.88
N SER A 66 10.01 -4.50 1.16
CA SER A 66 8.85 -5.20 0.61
C SER A 66 7.93 -5.70 1.72
N ILE A 67 8.49 -6.30 2.78
CA ILE A 67 7.73 -6.72 3.96
C ILE A 67 6.99 -5.53 4.59
N ILE A 68 7.68 -4.40 4.76
CA ILE A 68 7.10 -3.16 5.31
C ILE A 68 5.99 -2.65 4.39
N PHE A 69 6.21 -2.60 3.07
CA PHE A 69 5.24 -2.08 2.12
C PHE A 69 3.97 -2.92 2.08
N VAL A 70 4.11 -4.25 2.05
CA VAL A 70 3.00 -5.19 2.13
C VAL A 70 2.23 -4.98 3.43
N HIS A 71 2.93 -4.88 4.57
CA HIS A 71 2.29 -4.65 5.86
C HIS A 71 1.48 -3.34 5.89
N ILE A 72 2.07 -2.23 5.43
CA ILE A 72 1.38 -0.94 5.38
C ILE A 72 0.22 -0.98 4.37
N ALA A 73 0.35 -1.68 3.25
CA ALA A 73 -0.73 -1.82 2.26
C ALA A 73 -1.94 -2.59 2.80
N ARG A 74 -1.75 -3.54 3.72
CA ARG A 74 -2.86 -4.22 4.44
C ARG A 74 -3.64 -3.25 5.30
N ILE A 75 -2.96 -2.32 5.97
CA ILE A 75 -3.57 -1.33 6.87
C ILE A 75 -4.20 -0.19 6.04
N ASN A 76 -3.48 0.30 5.03
CA ASN A 76 -3.89 1.40 4.17
C ASN A 76 -3.65 1.06 2.70
N TRP A 77 -4.73 0.74 2.00
CA TRP A 77 -4.72 0.35 0.58
C TRP A 77 -4.11 1.41 -0.37
N LYS A 78 -4.02 2.69 0.06
CA LYS A 78 -3.41 3.75 -0.74
C LYS A 78 -1.89 3.79 -0.62
N SER A 79 -1.31 3.04 0.31
CA SER A 79 0.11 3.13 0.63
C SER A 79 1.03 2.91 -0.59
N PRO A 80 0.77 2.01 -1.56
CA PRO A 80 1.68 1.84 -2.69
C PRO A 80 1.88 3.12 -3.51
N PHE A 81 0.86 3.99 -3.57
CA PHE A 81 0.93 5.28 -4.25
C PHE A 81 1.74 6.33 -3.47
N VAL A 82 1.71 6.25 -2.13
CA VAL A 82 2.39 7.21 -1.25
C VAL A 82 3.85 6.82 -1.04
N LEU A 83 4.13 5.53 -0.87
CA LEU A 83 5.47 4.99 -0.65
C LEU A 83 6.43 5.38 -1.78
N GLY A 84 5.95 5.36 -3.03
CA GLY A 84 6.75 5.79 -4.19
C GLY A 84 7.05 7.29 -4.27
N ARG A 85 6.57 8.10 -3.31
CA ARG A 85 6.87 9.55 -3.22
C ARG A 85 7.95 9.88 -2.20
N VAL A 86 8.38 8.93 -1.37
CA VAL A 86 9.37 9.16 -0.31
C VAL A 86 10.74 9.46 -0.91
N CYS A 87 11.27 8.55 -1.72
CA CYS A 87 12.50 8.74 -2.47
C CYS A 87 12.51 7.87 -3.73
N ARG A 88 13.53 8.02 -4.58
CA ARG A 88 13.68 7.21 -5.79
C ARG A 88 13.81 5.71 -5.48
N TYR A 89 14.58 5.37 -4.44
CA TYR A 89 14.78 3.98 -4.03
C TYR A 89 13.45 3.32 -3.62
N TRP A 90 12.66 3.97 -2.76
CA TRP A 90 11.35 3.46 -2.35
C TRP A 90 10.37 3.32 -3.50
N ARG A 91 10.43 4.23 -4.47
CA ARG A 91 9.65 4.12 -5.70
C ARG A 91 10.02 2.89 -6.51
N GLU A 92 11.31 2.62 -6.69
CA GLU A 92 11.77 1.45 -7.41
C GLU A 92 11.42 0.17 -6.64
N SER A 93 11.64 0.14 -5.32
CA SER A 93 11.30 -0.98 -4.45
C SER A 93 9.80 -1.28 -4.45
N VAL A 94 8.91 -0.30 -4.25
CA VAL A 94 7.46 -0.56 -4.22
C VAL A 94 6.92 -1.01 -5.58
N LEU A 95 7.53 -0.57 -6.68
CA LEU A 95 7.18 -1.07 -8.02
C LEU A 95 7.58 -2.54 -8.22
N GLN A 96 8.58 -3.02 -7.48
CA GLN A 96 9.01 -4.42 -7.46
C GLN A 96 8.32 -5.25 -6.37
N THR A 97 7.37 -4.68 -5.61
CA THR A 97 6.59 -5.39 -4.58
C THR A 97 5.13 -5.60 -5.03
N PRO A 98 4.86 -6.56 -5.95
CA PRO A 98 3.53 -6.76 -6.53
C PRO A 98 2.44 -7.11 -5.52
N GLU A 99 2.78 -7.82 -4.45
CA GLU A 99 1.84 -8.13 -3.35
C GLU A 99 1.24 -6.86 -2.72
N ALA A 100 2.02 -5.78 -2.58
CA ALA A 100 1.50 -4.52 -2.05
C ALA A 100 0.46 -3.89 -2.97
N TRP A 101 0.61 -4.04 -4.30
CA TRP A 101 -0.35 -3.56 -5.29
C TRP A 101 -1.62 -4.40 -5.32
N SER A 102 -1.57 -5.68 -4.94
CA SER A 102 -2.75 -6.54 -4.93
C SER A 102 -3.75 -6.20 -3.80
N MET A 103 -3.29 -5.44 -2.80
CA MET A 103 -4.09 -4.95 -1.67
C MET A 103 -4.84 -3.64 -1.95
N VAL A 104 -4.63 -3.05 -3.13
CA VAL A 104 -5.33 -1.84 -3.54
C VAL A 104 -6.82 -2.14 -3.73
N LYS A 105 -7.68 -1.39 -3.03
CA LYS A 105 -9.14 -1.55 -3.13
C LYS A 105 -9.65 -1.00 -4.46
N LEU A 106 -9.85 -1.88 -5.44
CA LEU A 106 -10.22 -1.51 -6.81
C LEU A 106 -11.51 -0.68 -6.87
N ASN A 107 -12.51 -1.01 -6.05
CA ASN A 107 -13.78 -0.30 -6.00
C ASN A 107 -13.68 1.14 -5.45
N ARG A 108 -12.56 1.46 -4.79
CA ARG A 108 -12.25 2.82 -4.31
C ARG A 108 -11.47 3.65 -5.33
N ILE A 109 -11.09 3.06 -6.47
CA ILE A 109 -10.42 3.76 -7.56
C ILE A 109 -11.48 4.45 -8.41
N LYS A 110 -11.36 5.76 -8.58
CA LYS A 110 -12.33 6.51 -9.39
C LYS A 110 -12.32 6.00 -10.84
N PRO A 111 -13.49 5.91 -11.51
CA PRO A 111 -13.56 5.66 -12.94
C PRO A 111 -12.64 6.60 -13.73
N GLY A 112 -11.88 6.07 -14.68
CA GLY A 112 -10.92 6.83 -15.49
C GLY A 112 -9.50 6.92 -14.92
N LEU A 113 -9.25 6.51 -13.67
CA LEU A 113 -7.90 6.27 -13.19
C LEU A 113 -7.38 4.92 -13.73
N PRO A 114 -6.06 4.76 -13.93
CA PRO A 114 -5.50 3.60 -14.63
C PRO A 114 -5.49 2.36 -13.73
N ILE A 115 -6.66 1.72 -13.58
CA ILE A 115 -6.83 0.42 -12.92
C ILE A 115 -5.93 -0.63 -13.57
N SER A 116 -5.76 -0.59 -14.89
CA SER A 116 -4.83 -1.45 -15.63
C SER A 116 -3.42 -1.40 -15.05
N THR A 117 -2.90 -0.22 -14.72
CA THR A 117 -1.57 -0.07 -14.10
C THR A 117 -1.48 -0.77 -12.74
N ILE A 118 -2.55 -0.68 -11.93
CA ILE A 118 -2.61 -1.37 -10.63
C ILE A 118 -2.59 -2.89 -10.86
N LEU A 119 -3.40 -3.37 -11.81
CA LEU A 119 -3.52 -4.79 -12.13
C LEU A 119 -2.23 -5.38 -12.73
N THR A 120 -1.54 -4.63 -13.58
CA THR A 120 -0.22 -5.02 -14.11
C THR A 120 0.81 -5.08 -13.00
N ARG A 121 0.82 -4.11 -12.08
CA ARG A 121 1.76 -4.10 -10.96
C ARG A 121 1.47 -5.16 -9.92
N SER A 122 0.23 -5.61 -9.80
CA SER A 122 -0.13 -6.66 -8.86
C SER A 122 0.10 -8.07 -9.40
N GLU A 123 0.51 -8.26 -10.65
CA GLU A 123 0.86 -9.59 -11.16
C GLU A 123 2.09 -10.16 -10.45
N PRO A 124 2.10 -11.47 -10.11
CA PRO A 124 1.07 -12.49 -10.37
C PRO A 124 0.03 -12.64 -9.25
N TYR A 125 0.04 -11.78 -8.23
CA TYR A 125 -0.75 -11.95 -7.01
C TYR A 125 -2.26 -11.85 -7.27
N PRO A 126 -3.06 -12.63 -6.53
CA PRO A 126 -4.51 -12.51 -6.59
C PRO A 126 -4.97 -11.19 -5.96
N VAL A 127 -6.12 -10.71 -6.41
CA VAL A 127 -6.73 -9.46 -5.97
C VAL A 127 -8.11 -9.71 -5.35
N ASP A 128 -8.53 -8.77 -4.52
CA ASP A 128 -9.83 -8.79 -3.87
C ASP A 128 -10.82 -7.88 -4.60
N LEU A 129 -12.06 -8.33 -4.74
CA LEU A 129 -13.13 -7.59 -5.41
C LEU A 129 -14.29 -7.33 -4.44
N VAL A 130 -14.68 -6.07 -4.29
CA VAL A 130 -15.73 -5.63 -3.36
C VAL A 130 -16.72 -4.76 -4.12
N ILE A 131 -17.96 -5.20 -4.22
CA ILE A 131 -19.04 -4.58 -4.99
C ILE A 131 -20.29 -4.52 -4.10
N ILE A 132 -20.30 -3.56 -3.19
CA ILE A 132 -21.28 -3.49 -2.10
C ILE A 132 -22.16 -2.24 -2.19
N ASN A 133 -21.94 -1.39 -3.19
CA ASN A 133 -22.72 -0.20 -3.49
C ASN A 133 -22.84 -0.01 -5.02
N TYR A 134 -23.85 0.70 -5.51
CA TYR A 134 -24.03 1.01 -6.92
C TYR A 134 -22.84 1.77 -7.53
N TYR A 135 -22.13 2.56 -6.73
CA TYR A 135 -20.91 3.23 -7.18
C TYR A 135 -19.77 2.27 -7.52
N ASP A 136 -19.78 1.04 -6.98
CA ASP A 136 -18.74 0.03 -7.23
C ASP A 136 -18.92 -0.65 -8.59
N TYR A 137 -20.02 -0.43 -9.32
CA TYR A 137 -20.35 -1.21 -10.53
C TYR A 137 -19.32 -1.05 -11.66
N HIS A 138 -18.51 0.01 -11.64
CA HIS A 138 -17.39 0.19 -12.56
C HIS A 138 -16.32 -0.92 -12.48
N VAL A 139 -16.28 -1.71 -11.39
CA VAL A 139 -15.36 -2.87 -11.30
C VAL A 139 -15.98 -4.18 -11.80
N LEU A 140 -17.28 -4.21 -12.16
CA LEU A 140 -17.92 -5.41 -12.74
C LEU A 140 -17.26 -5.79 -14.07
N ASP A 141 -16.89 -4.80 -14.89
CA ASP A 141 -16.21 -4.99 -16.18
C ASP A 141 -14.81 -5.64 -16.04
N LEU A 142 -14.28 -5.72 -14.82
CA LEU A 142 -12.99 -6.35 -14.53
C LEU A 142 -13.15 -7.85 -14.21
N ILE A 143 -14.34 -8.31 -13.83
CA ILE A 143 -14.58 -9.69 -13.41
C ILE A 143 -14.12 -10.69 -14.48
N PRO A 144 -14.50 -10.56 -15.78
CA PRO A 144 -14.06 -11.51 -16.80
C PRO A 144 -12.54 -11.52 -16.99
N LYS A 145 -11.88 -10.36 -16.80
CA LYS A 145 -10.43 -10.19 -16.96
C LYS A 145 -9.65 -10.76 -15.77
N LEU A 146 -10.27 -10.77 -14.59
CA LEU A 146 -9.65 -11.15 -13.33
C LEU A 146 -10.13 -12.49 -12.80
N ASN A 147 -11.03 -13.21 -13.49
CA ASN A 147 -11.63 -14.47 -13.05
C ASN A 147 -10.62 -15.50 -12.50
N ARG A 148 -9.39 -15.53 -13.03
CA ARG A 148 -8.32 -16.43 -12.58
C ARG A 148 -7.49 -15.90 -11.42
N ARG A 149 -7.63 -14.62 -11.06
CA ARG A 149 -6.85 -13.90 -10.05
C ARG A 149 -7.71 -13.41 -8.88
N ILE A 150 -9.03 -13.57 -8.92
CA ILE A 150 -9.90 -13.17 -7.81
C ILE A 150 -9.83 -14.24 -6.74
N LYS A 151 -9.35 -13.87 -5.55
CA LYS A 151 -9.30 -14.76 -4.37
C LYS A 151 -10.46 -14.51 -3.41
N TYR A 152 -10.77 -13.24 -3.18
CA TYR A 152 -11.89 -12.83 -2.36
C TYR A 152 -12.85 -11.98 -3.19
N MET A 153 -14.16 -12.26 -3.06
CA MET A 153 -15.20 -11.47 -3.67
C MET A 153 -16.32 -11.19 -2.66
N SER A 154 -16.76 -9.93 -2.58
CA SER A 154 -17.94 -9.52 -1.83
C SER A 154 -18.88 -8.75 -2.75
N VAL A 155 -20.12 -9.20 -2.88
CA VAL A 155 -21.10 -8.69 -3.85
C VAL A 155 -22.50 -8.62 -3.25
N ILE A 156 -23.32 -7.66 -3.67
CA ILE A 156 -24.75 -7.67 -3.37
C ILE A 156 -25.43 -8.83 -4.11
N TYR A 157 -26.20 -9.66 -3.40
CA TYR A 157 -26.74 -10.91 -3.98
C TYR A 157 -27.67 -10.67 -5.18
N GLN A 158 -28.38 -9.55 -5.22
CA GLN A 158 -29.33 -9.23 -6.30
C GLN A 158 -28.62 -8.91 -7.63
N THR A 159 -27.36 -8.51 -7.57
CA THR A 159 -26.60 -8.01 -8.73
C THR A 159 -25.60 -9.02 -9.25
N PHE A 160 -25.45 -10.16 -8.59
CA PHE A 160 -24.43 -11.13 -8.94
C PHE A 160 -24.98 -12.21 -9.87
N GLN A 161 -24.62 -12.10 -11.15
CA GLN A 161 -24.72 -13.17 -12.14
C GLN A 161 -23.34 -13.36 -12.76
N THR A 162 -22.87 -14.60 -12.87
CA THR A 162 -21.56 -14.91 -13.45
C THR A 162 -21.64 -16.20 -14.24
N ASP A 163 -21.31 -16.12 -15.53
CA ASP A 163 -21.19 -17.29 -16.41
C ASP A 163 -19.74 -17.84 -16.43
N HIS A 164 -18.84 -17.22 -15.65
CA HIS A 164 -17.42 -17.54 -15.66
C HIS A 164 -17.01 -18.29 -14.38
N PRO A 165 -16.24 -19.39 -14.51
CA PRO A 165 -15.68 -20.08 -13.36
C PRO A 165 -14.54 -19.24 -12.75
N PHE A 166 -14.53 -19.13 -11.42
CA PHE A 166 -13.42 -18.52 -10.70
C PHE A 166 -12.46 -19.61 -10.24
N THR A 167 -11.22 -19.60 -10.76
CA THR A 167 -10.26 -20.68 -10.48
C THR A 167 -9.50 -20.49 -9.16
N GLN A 168 -9.47 -19.28 -8.60
CA GLN A 168 -8.73 -18.96 -7.38
C GLN A 168 -9.63 -18.43 -6.25
N LEU A 169 -10.95 -18.39 -6.44
CA LEU A 169 -11.88 -17.83 -5.46
C LEU A 169 -11.97 -18.76 -4.25
N THR A 170 -11.46 -18.29 -3.11
CA THR A 170 -11.54 -19.01 -1.83
C THR A 170 -12.68 -18.51 -0.96
N THR A 171 -13.14 -17.28 -1.19
CA THR A 171 -14.15 -16.64 -0.33
C THR A 171 -15.10 -15.79 -1.16
N LEU A 172 -16.38 -16.14 -1.10
CA LEU A 172 -17.48 -15.37 -1.67
C LEU A 172 -18.40 -14.90 -0.54
N VAL A 173 -18.62 -13.60 -0.44
CA VAL A 173 -19.55 -12.99 0.50
C VAL A 173 -20.72 -12.39 -0.27
N LEU A 174 -21.92 -12.87 0.01
CA LEU A 174 -23.16 -12.32 -0.57
C LEU A 174 -23.83 -11.41 0.46
N ILE A 175 -23.96 -10.13 0.13
CA ILE A 175 -24.57 -9.14 1.00
C ILE A 175 -26.06 -9.00 0.64
N ARG A 176 -26.92 -9.06 1.65
CA ARG A 176 -28.35 -8.74 1.55
C ARG A 176 -28.54 -7.23 1.82
N PRO A 177 -29.08 -6.44 0.89
CA PRO A 177 -29.44 -5.06 1.18
C PRO A 177 -30.58 -5.08 2.21
N GLY A 178 -30.44 -4.25 3.25
CA GLY A 178 -31.46 -4.02 4.28
C GLY A 178 -32.35 -2.85 3.96
#